data_AF-A0A814D0D3-F1
#
_entry.id   AF-A0A814D0D3-F1
#
_cell.length_a   1.000
_cell.length_b   1.000
_cell.length_c   1.000
_cell.angle_alpha   90.00
_cell.angle_beta   90.00
_cell.angle_gamma   90.00
#
_symmetry.space_group_name_H-M   'P 1'
#
loop_
_entity.id
_entity.type
_entity.pdbx_description
1 polymer ?
#
loop_
_entity_poly.entity_id
_entity_poly.type
_entity_poly.pdbx_seq_one_letter_code
_entity_poly.pdbx_strand_id
1 'polypeptide(L)'
;MSQTIGGELQLIEREPKEAFRLIEEYKGQVPKDLIRPINYLGPNSCVFMQGSHMAHRVTGIQSCSELRFTVVNSYISTNPFAEECTRYDTFHNEITADLEFAMHKTWRANAQMLDLAVGDHPWPTRKQIVDRLTMAINELTQCRDLLLGIKSDRLGYYDEKKQNMGNYDMPPSKVNKNDESNHS
;
A
#
# COMPACT_ATOMS: atom_id res chain seq x y z
N MET A 1 13.48 31.36 7.89
CA MET A 1 13.00 30.08 7.33
C MET A 1 13.42 29.01 8.32
N SER A 2 12.49 28.23 8.85
CA SER A 2 12.84 27.07 9.69
C SER A 2 13.66 26.10 8.83
N GLN A 3 14.89 25.81 9.25
CA GLN A 3 15.78 24.96 8.47
C GLN A 3 15.67 23.53 9.02
N THR A 4 14.91 22.69 8.33
CA THR A 4 14.92 21.24 8.55
C THR A 4 16.04 20.62 7.71
N ILE A 5 16.88 19.79 8.33
CA ILE A 5 17.87 18.95 7.62
C ILE A 5 17.34 17.52 7.61
N GLY A 6 17.16 16.95 6.41
CA GLY A 6 16.46 15.68 6.21
C GLY A 6 14.94 15.85 6.15
N GLY A 7 14.19 14.74 6.21
CA GLY A 7 12.73 14.77 6.03
C GLY A 7 12.29 15.03 4.58
N GLU A 8 13.20 14.94 3.62
CA GLU A 8 12.93 15.11 2.19
C GLU A 8 12.23 13.87 1.63
N LEU A 9 11.12 14.07 0.92
CA LEU A 9 10.53 13.02 0.10
C LEU A 9 11.42 12.83 -1.14
N GLN A 10 11.87 11.60 -1.35
CA GLN A 10 12.72 11.18 -2.45
C GLN A 10 12.03 10.08 -3.23
N LEU A 11 12.19 10.09 -4.55
CA LEU A 11 11.61 9.10 -5.44
C LEU A 11 12.59 8.63 -6.50
N ILE A 12 12.37 7.41 -7.00
CA ILE A 12 13.07 6.86 -8.16
C ILE A 12 12.10 6.93 -9.34
N GLU A 13 12.41 7.74 -10.36
CA GLU A 13 11.56 7.91 -11.56
C GLU A 13 11.74 6.73 -12.53
N ARG A 14 11.36 5.54 -12.06
CA ARG A 14 11.33 4.29 -12.81
C ARG A 14 10.07 3.51 -12.46
N GLU A 15 9.73 2.56 -13.32
CA GLU A 15 8.69 1.57 -13.01
C GLU A 15 9.03 0.84 -11.71
N PRO A 16 8.04 0.48 -10.86
CA PRO A 16 8.28 -0.10 -9.54
C PRO A 16 9.26 -1.26 -9.53
N LYS A 17 9.13 -2.20 -10.48
CA LYS A 17 10.00 -3.37 -10.58
C LYS A 17 11.46 -2.99 -10.83
N GLU A 18 11.70 -2.02 -11.71
CA GLU A 18 13.05 -1.54 -11.99
C GLU A 18 13.61 -0.76 -10.79
N ALA A 19 12.79 0.08 -10.16
CA ALA A 19 13.19 0.81 -8.96
C ALA A 19 13.59 -0.13 -7.83
N PHE A 20 12.82 -1.20 -7.56
CA PHE A 20 13.19 -2.20 -6.55
C PHE A 20 14.45 -2.98 -6.92
N ARG A 21 14.64 -3.32 -8.21
CA ARG A 21 15.88 -3.95 -8.67
C ARG A 21 17.10 -3.04 -8.41
N LEU A 22 16.99 -1.74 -8.70
CA LEU A 22 18.06 -0.78 -8.44
C LEU A 22 18.34 -0.68 -6.94
N ILE A 23 17.30 -0.60 -6.11
CA ILE A 23 17.45 -0.58 -4.65
C ILE A 23 18.21 -1.82 -4.17
N GLU A 24 17.87 -3.01 -4.68
CA GLU A 24 18.54 -4.26 -4.34
C GLU A 24 20.00 -4.28 -4.82
N GLU A 25 20.24 -3.95 -6.09
CA GLU A 25 21.57 -3.89 -6.73
C GLU A 25 22.52 -2.96 -5.95
N TYR A 26 22.03 -1.78 -5.58
CA TYR A 26 22.81 -0.79 -4.84
C TYR A 26 22.75 -0.97 -3.32
N LYS A 27 22.10 -2.02 -2.80
CA LYS A 27 21.92 -2.24 -1.37
C LYS A 27 21.44 -0.95 -0.68
N GLY A 28 20.34 -0.38 -1.20
CA GLY A 28 19.72 0.86 -0.73
C GLY A 28 20.51 2.14 -0.95
N GLN A 29 21.76 2.06 -1.40
CA GLN A 29 22.62 3.22 -1.69
C GLN A 29 22.47 3.64 -3.15
N VAL A 30 21.23 3.85 -3.59
CA VAL A 30 20.91 4.23 -4.97
C VAL A 30 21.64 5.54 -5.33
N PRO A 31 22.35 5.60 -6.48
CA PRO A 31 23.04 6.80 -6.94
C PRO A 31 22.15 8.04 -6.95
N LYS A 32 22.70 9.19 -6.55
CA LYS A 32 21.94 10.45 -6.38
C LYS A 32 21.30 10.94 -7.68
N ASP A 33 21.92 10.66 -8.82
CA ASP A 33 21.41 10.98 -10.16
C ASP A 33 20.16 10.16 -10.54
N LEU A 34 19.92 9.04 -9.86
CA LEU A 34 18.71 8.22 -10.01
C LEU A 34 17.62 8.57 -8.99
N ILE A 35 17.91 9.47 -8.04
CA ILE A 35 16.98 9.90 -7.00
C ILE A 35 16.55 11.33 -7.29
N ARG A 36 15.24 11.54 -7.41
CA ARG A 36 14.66 12.87 -7.49
C ARG A 36 14.12 13.30 -6.12
N PRO A 37 14.62 14.39 -5.52
CA PRO A 37 13.99 15.00 -4.37
C PRO A 37 12.72 15.75 -4.78
N ILE A 38 11.71 15.72 -3.92
CA ILE A 38 10.50 16.53 -4.04
C ILE A 38 10.66 17.80 -3.23
N ASN A 39 10.64 18.93 -3.93
CA ASN A 39 10.75 20.25 -3.32
C ASN A 39 9.37 20.74 -2.86
N TYR A 40 9.09 20.63 -1.57
CA TYR A 40 7.98 21.35 -0.96
C TYR A 40 8.29 22.86 -0.94
N LEU A 41 7.35 23.70 -1.34
CA LEU A 41 7.53 25.16 -1.39
C LEU A 41 7.51 25.84 -0.01
N GLY A 42 7.21 25.07 1.04
CA GLY A 42 7.12 25.52 2.43
C GLY A 42 5.93 24.88 3.17
N PRO A 43 5.61 25.36 4.39
CA PRO A 43 4.39 24.97 5.10
C PRO A 43 3.15 25.14 4.21
N ASN A 44 2.16 24.27 4.38
CA ASN A 44 0.93 24.22 3.56
C ASN A 44 1.13 23.79 2.09
N SER A 45 2.32 23.35 1.69
CA SER A 45 2.52 22.70 0.40
C SER A 45 1.95 21.28 0.42
N CYS A 46 1.33 20.86 -0.67
CA CYS A 46 0.92 19.48 -0.89
C CYS A 46 1.52 18.94 -2.19
N VAL A 47 1.62 17.62 -2.26
CA VAL A 47 2.02 16.90 -3.46
C VAL A 47 0.98 15.82 -3.69
N PHE A 48 0.56 15.67 -4.93
CA PHE A 48 -0.31 14.59 -5.35
C PHE A 48 0.51 13.59 -6.15
N MET A 49 0.54 12.33 -5.71
CA MET A 49 1.35 11.29 -6.32
C MET A 49 0.63 9.94 -6.36
N GLN A 50 0.96 9.12 -7.35
CA GLN A 50 0.53 7.72 -7.40
C GLN A 50 1.51 6.84 -6.60
N GLY A 51 1.31 6.79 -5.27
CA GLY A 51 2.24 6.13 -4.36
C GLY A 51 2.50 4.64 -4.66
N SER A 52 1.51 3.91 -5.17
CA SER A 52 1.65 2.48 -5.53
C SER A 52 2.51 2.23 -6.77
N HIS A 53 2.76 3.26 -7.59
CA HIS A 53 3.51 3.15 -8.85
C HIS A 53 4.89 3.80 -8.80
N MET A 54 5.31 4.31 -7.64
CA MET A 54 6.59 4.98 -7.50
C MET A 54 7.29 4.50 -6.24
N ALA A 55 8.53 4.02 -6.38
CA ALA A 55 9.38 3.80 -5.21
C ALA A 55 9.74 5.16 -4.61
N HIS A 56 9.40 5.33 -3.33
CA HIS A 56 9.59 6.58 -2.62
C HIS A 56 10.04 6.32 -1.18
N ARG A 57 10.77 7.28 -0.61
CA ARG A 57 11.16 7.28 0.81
C ARG A 57 11.17 8.70 1.35
N VAL A 58 11.16 8.81 2.68
CA VAL A 58 11.44 10.08 3.37
C VAL A 58 12.78 9.94 4.08
N THR A 59 13.70 10.87 3.85
CA THR A 59 15.00 10.86 4.55
C THR A 59 14.83 11.07 6.05
N GLY A 60 15.69 10.45 6.86
CA GLY A 60 15.69 10.67 8.30
C GLY A 60 15.94 12.15 8.65
N ILE A 61 15.17 12.69 9.57
CA ILE A 61 15.36 14.06 10.08
C ILE A 61 16.62 14.08 10.95
N GLN A 62 17.59 14.92 10.59
CA GLN A 62 18.84 15.10 11.32
C GLN A 62 18.75 16.27 12.30
N SER A 63 18.11 17.35 11.89
CA SER A 63 17.81 18.50 12.75
C SER A 63 16.57 19.22 12.25
N CYS A 64 15.82 19.82 13.17
CA CYS A 64 14.66 20.63 12.82
C CYS A 64 14.45 21.70 13.89
N SER A 65 14.24 22.95 13.48
CA SER A 65 13.95 24.04 14.42
C SER A 65 12.55 23.94 15.04
N GLU A 66 11.64 23.20 14.40
CA GLU A 66 10.25 22.99 14.82
C GLU A 66 9.83 21.53 14.56
N LEU A 67 8.67 21.08 15.05
CA LEU A 67 8.19 19.73 14.72
C LEU A 67 7.72 19.66 13.26
N ARG A 68 8.11 18.60 12.54
CA ARG A 68 7.65 18.34 11.16
C ARG A 68 6.46 17.38 11.20
N PHE A 69 5.28 17.89 10.87
CA PHE A 69 4.07 17.09 10.69
C PHE A 69 3.70 16.98 9.22
N THR A 70 3.21 15.81 8.82
CA THR A 70 2.66 15.56 7.48
C THR A 70 1.33 14.85 7.61
N VAL A 71 0.35 15.26 6.81
CA VAL A 71 -0.92 14.54 6.65
C VAL A 71 -0.87 13.84 5.30
N VAL A 72 -1.08 12.52 5.30
CA VAL A 72 -1.14 11.70 4.10
C VAL A 72 -2.55 11.19 3.94
N ASN A 73 -3.20 11.59 2.84
CA ASN A 73 -4.51 11.07 2.45
C ASN A 73 -4.32 10.17 1.23
N SER A 74 -4.70 8.90 1.39
CA SER A 74 -4.68 7.92 0.30
C SER A 74 -6.05 7.86 -0.35
N TYR A 75 -6.08 7.87 -1.68
CA TYR A 75 -7.30 7.74 -2.48
C TYR A 75 -7.20 6.48 -3.33
N ILE A 76 -8.27 5.69 -3.38
CA ILE A 76 -8.40 4.51 -4.22
C ILE A 76 -9.47 4.73 -5.29
N SER A 77 -9.35 4.01 -6.40
CA SER A 77 -10.37 4.07 -7.45
C SER A 77 -11.71 3.51 -6.93
N THR A 78 -12.81 4.18 -7.28
CA THR A 78 -14.15 3.63 -7.09
C THR A 78 -14.53 2.62 -8.16
N ASN A 79 -13.71 2.47 -9.21
CA ASN A 79 -13.90 1.44 -10.23
C ASN A 79 -13.54 0.07 -9.64
N PRO A 80 -14.51 -0.84 -9.46
CA PRO A 80 -14.26 -2.14 -8.84
C PRO A 80 -13.49 -3.08 -9.76
N PHE A 81 -13.27 -2.73 -11.03
CA PHE A 81 -12.45 -3.48 -12.00
C PHE A 81 -11.01 -2.95 -12.12
N ALA A 82 -10.68 -1.85 -11.46
CA ALA A 82 -9.31 -1.34 -11.44
C ALA A 82 -8.38 -2.29 -10.69
N GLU A 83 -7.07 -2.22 -11.00
CA GLU A 83 -6.06 -2.97 -10.27
C GLU A 83 -6.12 -2.67 -8.77
N GLU A 84 -5.94 -3.72 -7.97
CA GLU A 84 -5.95 -3.64 -6.51
C GLU A 84 -4.51 -3.55 -5.95
N CYS A 85 -4.21 -2.41 -5.37
CA CYS A 85 -2.87 -2.09 -4.85
C CYS A 85 -2.75 -2.22 -3.33
N THR A 86 -3.83 -2.48 -2.59
CA THR A 86 -3.79 -2.74 -1.15
C THR A 86 -3.03 -4.04 -0.91
N ARG A 87 -2.07 -4.01 0.01
CA ARG A 87 -1.23 -5.15 0.39
C ARG A 87 -1.44 -5.50 1.85
N TYR A 88 -2.12 -6.60 2.11
CA TYR A 88 -2.49 -7.02 3.46
C TYR A 88 -1.25 -7.21 4.36
N ASP A 89 -0.18 -7.80 3.81
CA ASP A 89 1.05 -8.07 4.55
C ASP A 89 1.76 -6.81 5.07
N THR A 90 1.37 -5.62 4.62
CA THR A 90 1.94 -4.36 5.12
C THR A 90 1.32 -3.88 6.43
N PHE A 91 0.12 -4.34 6.78
CA PHE A 91 -0.62 -3.82 7.94
C PHE A 91 -1.35 -4.90 8.76
N HIS A 92 -1.22 -6.20 8.42
CA HIS A 92 -1.90 -7.31 9.12
C HIS A 92 -1.67 -7.44 10.64
N ASN A 93 -0.75 -6.66 11.23
CA ASN A 93 -0.48 -6.65 12.67
C ASN A 93 -1.30 -5.59 13.44
N GLU A 94 -2.09 -4.78 12.72
CA GLU A 94 -3.05 -3.83 13.29
C GLU A 94 -4.33 -4.57 13.73
N ILE A 95 -4.95 -4.14 14.84
CA ILE A 95 -6.11 -4.83 15.44
C ILE A 95 -7.30 -4.92 14.47
N THR A 96 -7.46 -3.94 13.58
CA THR A 96 -8.57 -3.86 12.64
C THR A 96 -8.23 -4.37 11.23
N ALA A 97 -6.97 -4.79 10.99
CA ALA A 97 -6.47 -5.12 9.66
C ALA A 97 -7.32 -6.17 8.94
N ASP A 98 -7.60 -7.29 9.60
CA ASP A 98 -8.31 -8.43 9.03
C ASP A 98 -9.71 -8.02 8.58
N LEU A 99 -10.43 -7.28 9.44
CA LEU A 99 -11.78 -6.83 9.18
C LEU A 99 -11.80 -5.77 8.08
N GLU A 100 -10.94 -4.75 8.15
CA GLU A 100 -10.88 -3.70 7.14
C GLU A 100 -10.51 -4.25 5.77
N PHE A 101 -9.55 -5.18 5.72
CA PHE A 101 -9.17 -5.85 4.49
C PHE A 101 -10.32 -6.71 3.94
N ALA A 102 -10.98 -7.50 4.79
CA ALA A 102 -12.14 -8.29 4.38
C ALA A 102 -13.31 -7.42 3.89
N MET A 103 -13.59 -6.30 4.56
CA MET A 103 -14.60 -5.33 4.17
C MET A 103 -14.27 -4.73 2.79
N HIS A 104 -13.02 -4.32 2.56
CA HIS A 104 -12.56 -3.78 1.29
C HIS A 104 -12.74 -4.79 0.14
N LYS A 105 -12.23 -6.02 0.32
CA LYS A 105 -12.33 -7.09 -0.71
C LYS A 105 -13.78 -7.49 -0.97
N THR A 106 -14.61 -7.54 0.07
CA THR A 106 -16.04 -7.83 -0.05
C THR A 106 -16.78 -6.71 -0.78
N TRP A 107 -16.48 -5.44 -0.46
CA TRP A 107 -17.06 -4.29 -1.16
C TRP A 107 -16.76 -4.34 -2.66
N ARG A 108 -15.50 -4.61 -3.04
CA ARG A 108 -15.09 -4.77 -4.45
C ARG A 108 -15.83 -5.90 -5.15
N ALA A 109 -15.82 -7.09 -4.55
CA ALA A 109 -16.52 -8.26 -5.12
C ALA A 109 -18.03 -7.99 -5.29
N ASN A 110 -18.66 -7.37 -4.29
CA ASN A 110 -20.06 -6.99 -4.35
C ASN A 110 -20.32 -5.97 -5.48
N ALA A 111 -19.47 -4.96 -5.63
CA ALA A 111 -19.59 -3.97 -6.70
C ALA A 111 -19.45 -4.60 -8.10
N GLN A 112 -18.55 -5.57 -8.29
CA GLN A 112 -18.41 -6.34 -9.55
C GLN A 112 -19.66 -7.18 -9.84
N MET A 113 -20.25 -7.82 -8.83
CA MET A 113 -21.50 -8.59 -8.98
C MET A 113 -22.71 -7.70 -9.26
N LEU A 114 -22.79 -6.53 -8.59
CA LEU A 114 -23.85 -5.55 -8.83
C LEU A 114 -23.75 -4.97 -10.25
N ASP A 115 -22.54 -4.66 -10.73
CA ASP A 115 -22.35 -4.27 -12.13
C ASP A 115 -22.94 -5.33 -13.08
N LEU A 116 -22.70 -6.62 -12.85
CA LEU A 116 -23.28 -7.67 -13.69
C LEU A 116 -24.82 -7.78 -13.56
N ALA A 117 -25.37 -7.59 -12.36
CA ALA A 117 -26.79 -7.80 -12.08
C ALA A 117 -27.69 -6.65 -12.55
N VAL A 118 -27.22 -5.40 -12.41
CA VAL A 118 -28.02 -4.19 -12.66
C VAL A 118 -27.32 -3.15 -13.53
N GLY A 119 -26.08 -3.40 -13.94
CA GLY A 119 -25.34 -2.50 -14.81
C GLY A 119 -25.86 -2.48 -16.24
N ASP A 120 -25.61 -1.37 -16.92
CA ASP A 120 -26.00 -1.19 -18.32
C ASP A 120 -25.02 -1.92 -19.24
N HIS A 121 -25.34 -3.19 -19.53
CA HIS A 121 -24.57 -4.04 -20.43
C HIS A 121 -25.44 -4.43 -21.62
N PRO A 122 -25.40 -3.70 -22.73
CA PRO A 122 -26.06 -4.18 -23.95
C PRO A 122 -25.35 -5.45 -24.43
N TRP A 123 -25.96 -6.60 -24.15
CA TRP A 123 -25.59 -7.92 -24.67
C TRP A 123 -24.14 -8.36 -24.36
N PRO A 124 -23.76 -8.54 -23.08
CA PRO A 124 -22.43 -9.02 -22.75
C PRO A 124 -22.23 -10.43 -23.33
N THR A 125 -21.09 -10.65 -23.98
CA THR A 125 -20.69 -11.97 -24.45
C THR A 125 -20.54 -12.92 -23.26
N ARG A 126 -20.71 -14.22 -23.50
CA ARG A 126 -20.44 -15.26 -22.48
C ARG A 126 -19.08 -15.08 -21.81
N LYS A 127 -18.05 -14.69 -22.59
CA LYS A 127 -16.70 -14.43 -22.08
C LYS A 127 -16.70 -13.29 -21.07
N GLN A 128 -17.31 -12.15 -21.39
CA GLN A 128 -17.38 -10.99 -20.49
C GLN A 128 -18.12 -11.30 -19.18
N ILE A 129 -19.18 -12.11 -19.24
CA ILE A 129 -19.90 -12.57 -18.04
C ILE A 129 -18.97 -13.41 -17.15
N VAL A 130 -18.30 -14.41 -17.76
CA VAL A 130 -17.36 -15.28 -17.04
C VAL A 130 -16.22 -14.45 -16.42
N ASP A 131 -15.62 -13.53 -17.19
CA ASP A 131 -14.52 -12.70 -16.72
C ASP A 131 -14.92 -11.89 -15.47
N ARG A 132 -16.11 -11.28 -15.45
CA ARG A 132 -16.63 -10.53 -14.29
C ARG A 132 -16.85 -11.40 -13.06
N LEU A 133 -17.47 -12.57 -13.23
CA LEU A 133 -17.66 -13.52 -12.13
C LEU A 133 -16.32 -14.01 -11.59
N THR A 134 -15.36 -14.29 -12.48
CA THR A 134 -14.01 -14.68 -12.09
C THR A 134 -13.28 -13.58 -11.32
N MET A 135 -13.46 -12.31 -11.67
CA MET A 135 -12.90 -11.20 -10.88
C MET A 135 -13.42 -11.21 -9.44
N ALA A 136 -14.74 -11.37 -9.24
CA ALA A 136 -15.32 -11.38 -7.88
C ALA A 136 -14.84 -12.59 -7.07
N ILE A 137 -14.75 -13.75 -7.71
CA ILE A 137 -14.18 -14.96 -7.11
C ILE A 137 -12.73 -14.72 -6.71
N ASN A 138 -11.93 -14.07 -7.57
CA ASN A 138 -10.53 -13.79 -7.29
C ASN A 138 -10.35 -12.84 -6.11
N GLU A 139 -11.17 -11.78 -5.99
CA GLU A 139 -11.14 -10.86 -4.84
C GLU A 139 -11.33 -11.61 -3.51
N LEU A 140 -12.37 -12.43 -3.43
CA LEU A 140 -12.72 -13.18 -2.22
C LEU A 140 -11.74 -14.33 -1.93
N THR A 141 -11.30 -15.03 -2.98
CA THR A 141 -10.30 -16.10 -2.85
C THR A 141 -8.97 -15.56 -2.37
N GLN A 142 -8.52 -14.44 -2.93
CA GLN A 142 -7.30 -13.78 -2.48
C GLN A 142 -7.42 -13.33 -1.02
N CYS A 143 -8.54 -12.71 -0.64
CA CYS A 143 -8.79 -12.30 0.74
C CYS A 143 -8.69 -13.49 1.70
N ARG A 144 -9.41 -14.58 1.41
CA ARG A 144 -9.37 -15.81 2.21
C ARG A 144 -7.96 -16.37 2.30
N ASP A 145 -7.27 -16.50 1.18
CA ASP A 145 -5.93 -17.10 1.14
C ASP A 145 -4.91 -16.28 1.95
N LEU A 146 -5.01 -14.95 1.95
CA LEU A 146 -4.16 -14.06 2.74
C LEU A 146 -4.50 -14.14 4.24
N LEU A 147 -5.78 -14.10 4.61
CA LEU A 147 -6.22 -14.23 6.00
C LEU A 147 -5.86 -15.59 6.61
N LEU A 148 -5.88 -16.66 5.80
CA LEU A 148 -5.45 -18.00 6.23
C LEU A 148 -3.93 -18.20 6.19
N GLY A 149 -3.15 -17.22 5.72
CA GLY A 149 -1.70 -17.34 5.52
C GLY A 149 -1.30 -18.37 4.46
N ILE A 150 -2.21 -18.77 3.57
CA ILE A 150 -1.94 -19.68 2.45
C ILE A 150 -1.11 -18.95 1.38
N LYS A 151 -1.36 -17.64 1.23
CA LYS A 151 -0.62 -16.74 0.33
C LYS A 151 -0.03 -15.58 1.11
N SER A 152 0.92 -14.92 0.48
CA SER A 152 1.51 -13.66 0.91
C SER A 152 1.47 -12.70 -0.28
N ASP A 153 1.06 -11.46 -0.03
CA ASP A 153 1.09 -10.35 -1.01
C ASP A 153 2.20 -9.34 -0.71
N ARG A 154 3.12 -9.70 0.17
CA ARG A 154 4.33 -8.97 0.51
C ARG A 154 5.13 -8.60 -0.74
N LEU A 155 5.23 -7.29 -0.99
CA LEU A 155 6.30 -6.72 -1.80
C LEU A 155 7.43 -6.33 -0.86
N GLY A 156 8.64 -6.85 -1.10
CA GLY A 156 9.80 -6.52 -0.28
C GLY A 156 10.06 -5.02 -0.25
N TYR A 157 10.50 -4.50 0.89
CA TYR A 157 11.08 -3.16 0.99
C TYR A 157 12.57 -3.29 1.31
N TYR A 158 13.34 -2.23 1.14
CA TYR A 158 14.73 -2.24 1.58
C TYR A 158 14.86 -1.66 2.97
N ASP A 159 15.30 -2.48 3.93
CA ASP A 159 15.58 -2.06 5.29
C ASP A 159 17.01 -1.51 5.37
N GLU A 160 17.13 -0.18 5.38
CA GLU A 160 18.42 0.50 5.46
C GLU A 160 19.23 0.13 6.70
N LYS A 161 18.58 -0.22 7.82
CA LYS A 161 19.27 -0.59 9.07
C LYS A 161 19.83 -2.01 9.00
N LYS A 162 19.09 -2.92 8.36
CA LYS A 162 19.51 -4.31 8.17
C LYS A 162 20.36 -4.51 6.91
N GLN A 163 20.48 -3.47 6.08
CA GLN A 163 21.14 -3.49 4.77
C GLN A 163 20.68 -4.64 3.86
N ASN A 164 19.42 -5.05 4.01
CA ASN A 164 18.83 -6.14 3.26
C ASN A 164 17.45 -5.74 2.76
N MET A 165 16.91 -6.55 1.84
CA MET A 165 15.47 -6.52 1.62
C MET A 165 14.79 -6.97 2.91
N GLY A 166 14.13 -6.01 3.53
CA GLY A 166 13.35 -6.17 4.73
C GLY A 166 12.01 -6.81 4.44
N ASN A 167 11.62 -7.62 5.40
CA ASN A 167 10.28 -8.12 5.61
C ASN A 167 9.57 -7.15 6.55
N TYR A 168 8.33 -6.75 6.24
CA TYR A 168 7.57 -5.84 7.11
C TYR A 168 7.18 -6.65 8.33
N ASP A 169 8.10 -6.76 9.28
CA ASP A 169 7.84 -7.29 10.60
C ASP A 169 7.59 -6.05 11.45
N MET A 170 6.35 -5.56 11.37
CA MET A 170 5.87 -4.64 12.40
C MET A 170 6.05 -5.38 13.73
N PRO A 171 6.69 -4.77 14.74
CA PRO A 171 6.74 -5.39 16.05
C PRO A 171 5.30 -5.72 16.44
N PRO A 172 5.00 -6.94 16.93
CA PRO A 172 3.64 -7.30 17.29
C PRO A 172 3.10 -6.18 18.19
N SER A 173 1.97 -5.61 17.79
CA SER A 173 1.20 -4.75 18.67
C SER A 173 1.09 -5.50 19.98
N LYS A 174 1.44 -4.85 21.10
CA LYS A 174 1.30 -5.47 22.42
C LYS A 174 -0.20 -5.66 22.64
N VAL A 175 -0.74 -6.78 22.17
CA VAL A 175 -2.10 -7.20 22.47
C VAL A 175 -2.14 -7.35 23.98
N ASN A 176 -2.80 -6.41 24.65
CA ASN A 176 -3.09 -6.51 26.05
C ASN A 176 -3.98 -7.75 26.21
N LYS A 177 -3.46 -8.82 26.80
CA LYS A 177 -4.16 -10.10 27.02
C LYS A 177 -5.39 -10.01 27.95
N ASN A 178 -5.88 -8.81 28.23
CA ASN A 178 -6.96 -8.57 29.18
C ASN A 178 -8.33 -8.38 28.52
N ASP A 179 -8.42 -8.33 27.18
CA ASP A 179 -9.70 -8.06 26.51
C ASP A 179 -10.50 -9.33 26.13
N GLU A 180 -9.96 -10.54 26.33
CA GLU A 180 -10.67 -11.80 26.05
C GLU A 180 -11.57 -12.31 27.19
N SER A 181 -11.64 -11.64 28.35
CA SER A 181 -12.37 -12.19 29.51
C SER A 181 -13.81 -11.70 29.68
N ASN A 182 -14.37 -10.88 28.79
CA ASN A 182 -15.70 -10.32 28.99
C ASN A 182 -16.60 -10.51 27.76
N HIS A 183 -16.93 -11.75 27.40
CA HIS A 183 -18.24 -12.11 26.83
C HIS A 183 -18.46 -13.62 27.03
N SER A 184 -18.89 -13.98 28.24
CA SER A 184 -19.65 -15.20 28.53
C SER A 184 -21.07 -14.82 28.91
#